data_AF-A0A9D7M192-F1
#
_entry.id   AF-A0A9D7M192-F1
#
_cell.length_a   1.000
_cell.length_b   1.000
_cell.length_c   1.000
_cell.angle_alpha   90.00
_cell.angle_beta   90.00
_cell.angle_gamma   90.00
#
_symmetry.space_group_name_H-M   'P 1'
#
loop_
_entity.id
_entity.type
_entity.pdbx_description
1 polymer ?
#
loop_
_entity_poly.entity_id
_entity_poly.type
_entity_poly.pdbx_seq_one_letter_code
_entity_poly.pdbx_strand_id
1 'polypeptide(L)'
;MTKNVSITEFNELSTDEKAWYLWHGAAFLHVYEKDKYRINLFHLNNYYIELWYHIEGNQVETIRAFTSTELLAPFLENINIDCVLH
;
A
#
# COMPACT_ATOMS: atom_id res chain seq x y z
N MET A 1 10.81 -17.71 -4.12
CA MET A 1 9.38 -17.71 -3.78
C MET A 1 9.23 -17.00 -2.45
N THR A 2 8.67 -15.80 -2.45
CA THR A 2 8.35 -15.07 -1.22
C THR A 2 7.28 -15.87 -0.47
N LYS A 3 7.49 -16.12 0.82
CA LYS A 3 6.55 -16.87 1.66
C LYS A 3 5.14 -16.25 1.53
N ASN A 4 4.12 -17.07 1.32
CA ASN A 4 2.74 -16.60 1.42
C ASN A 4 2.47 -16.25 2.89
N VAL A 5 2.25 -14.97 3.17
CA VAL A 5 1.86 -14.45 4.47
C VAL A 5 0.39 -14.04 4.39
N SER A 6 -0.42 -14.45 5.35
CA SER A 6 -1.82 -14.03 5.43
C SER A 6 -1.94 -12.57 5.87
N ILE A 7 -3.08 -11.94 5.62
CA ILE A 7 -3.32 -10.55 6.05
C ILE A 7 -3.19 -10.36 7.58
N THR A 8 -3.67 -11.33 8.37
CA THR A 8 -3.60 -11.26 9.84
C THR A 8 -2.15 -11.31 10.29
N GLU A 9 -1.39 -12.30 9.82
CA GLU A 9 0.04 -12.43 10.12
C GLU A 9 0.80 -11.18 9.66
N PHE A 10 0.51 -10.68 8.46
CA PHE A 10 1.17 -9.50 7.92
C PHE A 10 0.96 -8.28 8.81
N ASN A 11 -0.27 -8.05 9.30
CA ASN A 11 -0.58 -6.92 10.14
C ASN A 11 0.09 -6.98 11.53
N GLU A 12 0.46 -8.18 12.00
CA GLU A 12 1.18 -8.41 13.26
C GLU A 12 2.71 -8.26 13.12
N LEU A 13 3.26 -8.24 11.90
CA LEU A 13 4.69 -8.02 11.66
C LEU A 13 5.17 -6.64 12.11
N SER A 14 6.47 -6.54 12.41
CA SER A 14 7.14 -5.26 12.60
C SER A 14 7.14 -4.42 11.31
N THR A 15 7.35 -3.11 11.45
CA THR A 15 7.43 -2.20 10.30
C THR A 15 8.52 -2.63 9.30
N ASP A 16 9.68 -3.06 9.80
CA ASP A 16 10.81 -3.49 8.96
C ASP A 16 10.47 -4.76 8.16
N GLU A 17 9.82 -5.73 8.81
CA GLU A 17 9.36 -6.95 8.14
C GLU A 17 8.28 -6.64 7.08
N LYS A 18 7.32 -5.76 7.39
CA LYS A 18 6.31 -5.29 6.42
C LYS A 18 6.96 -4.61 5.23
N ALA A 19 7.95 -3.73 5.46
CA ALA A 19 8.70 -3.05 4.42
C ALA A 19 9.49 -4.05 3.54
N TRP A 20 10.05 -5.10 4.13
CA TRP A 20 10.73 -6.16 3.37
C TRP A 20 9.78 -6.83 2.38
N TYR A 21 8.56 -7.19 2.80
CA TYR A 21 7.55 -7.76 1.89
C TYR A 21 7.12 -6.80 0.79
N LEU A 22 6.97 -5.51 1.12
CA LEU A 22 6.64 -4.48 0.14
C LEU A 22 7.71 -4.40 -0.96
N TRP A 23 8.99 -4.39 -0.59
CA TRP A 23 10.10 -4.20 -1.55
C TRP A 23 10.48 -5.45 -2.35
N HIS A 24 10.16 -6.65 -1.83
CA HIS A 24 10.60 -7.91 -2.44
C HIS A 24 9.45 -8.78 -2.96
N GLY A 25 8.20 -8.46 -2.67
CA GLY A 25 7.06 -9.31 -3.00
C GLY A 25 5.81 -8.60 -3.45
N ALA A 26 5.58 -7.35 -3.05
CA ALA A 26 4.36 -6.64 -3.39
C ALA A 26 4.46 -5.92 -4.75
N ALA A 27 3.35 -5.90 -5.48
CA ALA A 27 3.22 -5.10 -6.69
C ALA A 27 2.75 -3.70 -6.31
N PHE A 28 3.49 -2.67 -6.72
CA PHE A 28 3.04 -1.29 -6.60
C PHE A 28 1.86 -1.04 -7.54
N LEU A 29 0.79 -0.43 -7.03
CA LEU A 29 -0.41 -0.13 -7.81
C LEU A 29 -0.56 1.37 -8.06
N HIS A 30 -0.47 2.18 -7.01
CA HIS A 30 -0.73 3.61 -7.12
C HIS A 30 -0.09 4.39 -5.96
N VAL A 31 0.09 5.69 -6.16
CA VAL A 31 0.48 6.62 -5.11
C VAL A 31 -0.29 7.91 -5.28
N TYR A 32 -0.73 8.48 -4.17
CA TYR A 32 -1.20 9.87 -4.15
C TYR A 32 -0.64 10.58 -2.91
N GLU A 33 -0.63 11.90 -2.97
CA GLU A 33 -0.26 12.75 -1.84
C GLU A 33 -1.52 13.43 -1.29
N LYS A 34 -1.63 13.45 0.03
CA LYS A 34 -2.72 14.11 0.73
C LYS A 34 -2.18 14.73 2.01
N ASP A 35 -2.39 16.04 2.14
CA ASP A 35 -1.87 16.85 3.23
C ASP A 35 -0.35 16.65 3.39
N LYS A 36 0.09 16.13 4.55
CA LYS A 36 1.49 15.87 4.88
C LYS A 36 1.96 14.44 4.56
N TYR A 37 1.14 13.67 3.86
CA TYR A 37 1.37 12.26 3.61
C TYR A 37 1.49 11.91 2.13
N ARG A 38 2.41 11.01 1.83
CA ARG A 38 2.43 10.23 0.60
C ARG A 38 1.93 8.82 0.91
N ILE A 39 0.88 8.39 0.23
CA ILE A 39 0.20 7.13 0.50
C ILE A 39 0.40 6.22 -0.71
N ASN A 40 1.13 5.13 -0.49
CA ASN A 40 1.47 4.18 -1.54
C ASN A 40 0.60 2.93 -1.38
N LEU A 41 -0.07 2.53 -2.46
CA LEU A 41 -0.88 1.32 -2.54
C LEU A 41 -0.09 0.21 -3.22
N PHE A 42 -0.11 -0.94 -2.58
CA PHE A 42 0.46 -2.17 -3.09
C PHE A 42 -0.56 -3.29 -3.06
N HIS A 43 -0.29 -4.33 -3.84
CA HIS A 43 -1.00 -5.58 -3.82
C HIS A 43 -0.02 -6.73 -3.53
N LEU A 44 -0.37 -7.58 -2.58
CA LEU A 44 0.38 -8.77 -2.23
C LEU A 44 -0.59 -9.93 -2.06
N ASN A 45 -0.44 -10.96 -2.88
CA ASN A 45 -1.30 -12.15 -2.90
C ASN A 45 -2.79 -11.83 -3.15
N ASN A 46 -3.59 -11.75 -2.08
CA ASN A 46 -5.04 -11.56 -2.13
C ASN A 46 -5.52 -10.39 -1.25
N TYR A 47 -4.61 -9.47 -0.91
CA TYR A 47 -4.92 -8.27 -0.14
C TYR A 47 -4.11 -7.07 -0.63
N TYR A 48 -4.56 -5.89 -0.19
CA TYR A 48 -3.92 -4.62 -0.47
C TYR A 48 -3.13 -4.14 0.74
N ILE A 49 -2.10 -3.34 0.50
CA ILE A 49 -1.27 -2.74 1.54
C ILE A 49 -1.15 -1.24 1.27
N GLU A 50 -1.40 -0.45 2.30
CA GLU A 50 -1.09 0.97 2.33
C GLU A 50 0.19 1.22 3.12
N LEU A 51 1.11 1.99 2.54
CA LEU A 51 2.22 2.60 3.24
C LEU A 51 1.99 4.11 3.32
N TRP A 52 1.86 4.61 4.55
CA TRP A 52 1.69 6.01 4.86
C TRP A 52 3.04 6.60 5.24
N TYR A 53 3.55 7.49 4.40
CA TYR A 53 4.83 8.15 4.59
C TYR A 53 4.63 9.62 4.91
N HIS A 54 5.13 10.08 6.05
CA HIS A 54 5.06 11.47 6.48
C HIS A 54 6.17 12.28 5.81
N ILE A 55 5.81 13.20 4.92
CA ILE A 55 6.73 13.88 4.01
C ILE A 55 7.72 14.76 4.79
N GLU A 56 7.23 15.66 5.64
CA GLU A 56 8.09 16.60 6.38
C GLU A 56 8.96 15.91 7.44
N GLY A 57 8.45 14.81 7.98
CA GLY A 57 9.13 14.02 9.01
C GLY A 57 10.07 12.97 8.43
N ASN A 58 10.06 12.79 7.12
CA ASN A 58 10.87 11.81 6.39
C ASN A 58 10.83 10.40 7.02
N GLN A 59 9.63 9.93 7.36
CA GLN A 59 9.46 8.64 8.04
C GLN A 59 8.20 7.90 7.60
N VAL A 60 8.27 6.58 7.64
CA VAL A 60 7.09 5.72 7.52
C VAL A 60 6.31 5.79 8.83
N GLU A 61 5.07 6.24 8.77
CA GLU A 61 4.22 6.34 9.96
C GLU A 61 3.42 5.05 10.18
N THR A 62 2.91 4.44 9.10
CA THR A 62 2.23 3.13 9.21
C THR A 62 2.30 2.33 7.93
N ILE A 63 2.24 1.01 8.09
CA ILE A 63 2.04 0.04 7.03
C ILE A 63 0.91 -0.89 7.48
N ARG A 64 -0.18 -0.93 6.70
CA ARG A 64 -1.37 -1.70 7.03
C ARG A 64 -1.90 -2.45 5.81
N ALA A 65 -2.25 -3.72 6.01
CA ALA A 65 -2.94 -4.52 5.02
C ALA A 65 -4.47 -4.53 5.24
N PHE A 66 -5.22 -4.60 4.15
CA PHE A 66 -6.68 -4.68 4.13
C PHE A 66 -7.20 -5.46 2.91
N THR A 67 -8.41 -5.97 3.00
CA THR A 67 -9.11 -6.67 1.90
C THR A 67 -10.33 -5.90 1.38
N SER A 68 -10.85 -4.94 2.15
CA SER A 68 -12.04 -4.18 1.74
C SER A 68 -11.74 -3.29 0.54
N THR A 69 -12.52 -3.44 -0.52
CA THR A 69 -12.42 -2.59 -1.72
C THR A 69 -12.93 -1.18 -1.48
N GLU A 70 -13.72 -0.94 -0.42
CA GLU A 70 -14.18 0.40 -0.05
C GLU A 70 -13.00 1.34 0.26
N LEU A 71 -11.91 0.79 0.81
CA LEU A 71 -10.69 1.53 1.12
C LEU A 71 -9.87 1.89 -0.14
N LEU A 72 -10.23 1.36 -1.31
CA LEU A 72 -9.60 1.72 -2.57
C LEU A 72 -10.18 3.00 -3.18
N ALA A 73 -11.34 3.48 -2.71
CA ALA A 73 -12.02 4.64 -3.28
C ALA A 73 -11.11 5.88 -3.43
N PRO A 74 -10.28 6.28 -2.45
CA PRO A 74 -9.39 7.42 -2.59
C PRO A 74 -8.35 7.27 -3.71
N PHE A 75 -7.92 6.04 -4.00
CA PHE A 75 -6.98 5.76 -5.09
C PHE A 75 -7.67 5.83 -6.45
N LEU A 76 -8.91 5.36 -6.54
CA LEU A 76 -9.69 5.41 -7.78
C LEU A 76 -10.00 6.86 -8.20
N GLU A 77 -10.23 7.76 -7.25
CA GLU A 77 -10.42 9.20 -7.52
C GLU A 77 -9.16 9.87 -8.08
N ASN A 78 -7.97 9.33 -7.78
CA ASN A 78 -6.68 9.87 -8.23
C ASN A 78 -6.11 9.14 -9.46
N ILE A 79 -6.75 8.06 -9.89
CA ILE A 79 -6.38 7.39 -11.13
C ILE A 79 -7.03 8.13 -12.30
N ASN A 80 -6.19 8.66 -13.19
CA ASN A 80 -6.66 9.19 -14.46
C ASN A 80 -7.02 8.01 -15.41
N ILE A 81 -8.33 7.72 -15.51
CA ILE A 81 -8.87 6.64 -16.36
C ILE A 81 -8.87 7.03 -17.85
N ASP A 82 -8.81 8.33 -18.19
CA ASP A 82 -8.82 8.78 -19.59
C ASP A 82 -7.63 8.23 -20.38
N CYS A 83 -6.52 7.93 -19.69
CA CYS A 83 -5.35 7.30 -20.31
C CYS A 83 -5.54 5.83 -20.70
N VAL A 84 -6.53 5.13 -20.12
CA VAL A 84 -6.75 3.68 -20.28
C VAL A 84 -7.82 3.37 -21.34
N LEU A 85 -8.73 4.30 -21.61
CA LEU A 85 -9.76 4.16 -22.65
C LEU A 85 -9.21 4.66 -24.00
N HIS A 86 -8.51 3.79 -24.73
CA HIS A 86 -8.20 3.97 -26.16
C HIS A 86 -9.00 2.97 -27.00
#